data_AF-A0A239PNQ7-F1
#
_entry.id   AF-A0A239PNQ7-F1
#
_cell.length_a   1.000
_cell.length_b   1.000
_cell.length_c   1.000
_cell.angle_alpha   90.00
_cell.angle_beta   90.00
_cell.angle_gamma   90.00
#
_symmetry.space_group_name_H-M   'P 1'
#
loop_
_entity.id
_entity.type
_entity.pdbx_description
1 polymer ?
#
loop_
_entity_poly.entity_id
_entity_poly.type
_entity_poly.pdbx_seq_one_letter_code
_entity_poly.pdbx_strand_id
1 'polypeptide(L)'
;MARVFTREQFYELVWSKPMTHLAKEFAISDVALHKICRKHDIPNPPLGWWAKKAAGKKVKQTPLPEAKPGAPDRITIADGEFSRESANLAAAREQARVLASDGGDNETAPPHPIVDRTIAALRKAKPSDIGLVAVSQGGLIRCEVAPRSVDRLAVILPRIVRAASLQGFQLVGGEGAAHFKSETEVIGFSISELVKREKHVLTDAERTKEEAWQRKRDLAARRNGWDSAFFERPRFPEWDHHPTGRLSFEFEQVYVLGGGTAPRRSFRDAKVQRLETMASEIGVGLAVLAAAKTEQRLKREAEERRREEERRRRELAERAKHIEDRRIAGLGAILAELDELDRLRRLIAMLTTEAPAEATPRLSTFLSWARDHLAKREARLSAQAIEERFAAAHLFGDDDDHAFTPSRWY
;
A
#
# COMPACT_ATOMS: atom_id res chain seq x y z
N MET A 1 5.09 -4.97 -26.31
CA MET A 1 3.99 -4.85 -27.31
C MET A 1 3.22 -6.17 -27.44
N ALA A 2 1.88 -6.16 -27.39
CA ALA A 2 1.11 -7.40 -27.54
C ALA A 2 1.23 -7.97 -28.96
N ARG A 3 1.64 -9.23 -29.08
CA ARG A 3 1.69 -9.96 -30.36
C ARG A 3 0.35 -10.66 -30.58
N VAL A 4 -0.20 -10.52 -31.77
CA VAL A 4 -1.49 -11.13 -32.14
C VAL A 4 -1.27 -12.13 -33.26
N PHE A 5 -1.71 -13.36 -33.05
CA PHE A 5 -1.62 -14.46 -34.01
C PHE A 5 -3.03 -14.98 -34.32
N THR A 6 -3.24 -15.52 -35.52
CA THR A 6 -4.38 -16.41 -35.75
C THR A 6 -4.12 -17.77 -35.12
N ARG A 7 -5.17 -18.60 -35.01
CA ARG A 7 -5.06 -19.96 -34.47
C ARG A 7 -4.07 -20.82 -35.26
N GLU A 8 -4.07 -20.71 -36.58
CA GLU A 8 -3.18 -21.44 -37.49
C GLU A 8 -1.73 -20.96 -37.35
N GLN A 9 -1.52 -19.64 -37.36
CA GLN A 9 -0.19 -19.04 -37.21
C GLN A 9 0.46 -19.44 -35.88
N PHE A 10 -0.33 -19.45 -34.80
CA PHE A 10 0.19 -19.84 -33.50
C PHE A 10 0.49 -21.34 -33.43
N TYR A 11 -0.32 -22.18 -34.07
CA TYR A 11 -0.03 -23.62 -34.21
C TYR A 11 1.30 -23.85 -34.95
N GLU A 12 1.50 -23.23 -36.12
CA GLU A 12 2.77 -23.35 -36.86
C GLU A 12 3.96 -22.95 -35.99
N LEU A 13 3.82 -21.86 -35.25
CA LEU A 13 4.85 -21.38 -34.36
C LEU A 13 5.18 -22.38 -33.25
N VAL A 14 4.16 -22.92 -32.57
CA VAL A 14 4.30 -23.94 -31.49
C VAL A 14 5.04 -25.20 -31.97
N TRP A 15 4.89 -25.56 -33.25
CA TRP A 15 5.56 -26.72 -33.86
C TRP A 15 6.89 -26.38 -34.55
N SER A 16 7.24 -25.09 -34.68
CA SER A 16 8.50 -24.61 -35.28
C SER A 16 9.68 -24.58 -34.31
N LYS A 17 9.42 -24.32 -33.01
CA LYS A 17 10.46 -24.17 -31.97
C LYS A 17 10.07 -24.85 -30.65
N PRO A 18 11.04 -25.25 -29.81
CA PRO A 18 10.74 -25.70 -28.45
C PRO A 18 9.96 -24.65 -27.64
N MET A 19 8.99 -25.13 -26.85
CA MET A 19 8.12 -24.25 -26.04
C MET A 19 8.91 -23.38 -25.05
N THR A 20 10.02 -23.88 -24.53
CA THR A 20 10.92 -23.12 -23.64
C THR A 20 11.56 -21.92 -24.33
N HIS A 21 11.84 -22.00 -25.63
CA HIS A 21 12.39 -20.89 -26.40
C HIS A 21 11.31 -19.86 -26.73
N LEU A 22 10.14 -20.33 -27.17
CA LEU A 22 9.00 -19.45 -27.43
C LEU A 22 8.54 -18.71 -26.17
N ALA A 23 8.53 -19.39 -25.02
CA ALA A 23 8.23 -18.77 -23.73
C ALA A 23 9.18 -17.60 -23.42
N LYS A 24 10.49 -17.78 -23.66
CA LYS A 24 11.49 -16.70 -23.53
C LYS A 24 11.25 -15.57 -24.53
N GLU A 25 11.02 -15.89 -25.81
CA GLU A 25 10.76 -14.90 -26.87
C GLU A 25 9.51 -14.05 -26.62
N PHE A 26 8.52 -14.61 -25.92
CA PHE A 26 7.28 -13.95 -25.52
C PHE A 26 7.32 -13.37 -24.09
N ALA A 27 8.42 -13.53 -23.38
CA ALA A 27 8.57 -13.16 -21.97
C ALA A 27 7.47 -13.73 -21.04
N ILE A 28 6.92 -14.91 -21.34
CA ILE A 28 5.93 -15.59 -20.48
C ILE A 28 6.48 -16.94 -19.99
N SER A 29 5.88 -17.50 -18.94
CA SER A 29 6.25 -18.86 -18.50
C SER A 29 5.84 -19.91 -19.52
N ASP A 30 6.61 -20.99 -19.59
CA ASP A 30 6.28 -22.19 -20.37
C ASP A 30 4.89 -22.73 -20.01
N VAL A 31 4.53 -22.75 -18.72
CA VAL A 31 3.21 -23.15 -18.23
C VAL A 31 2.10 -22.22 -18.76
N ALA A 32 2.35 -20.91 -18.82
CA ALA A 32 1.40 -19.96 -19.40
C ALA A 32 1.19 -20.21 -20.90
N LEU A 33 2.27 -20.48 -21.65
CA LEU A 33 2.19 -20.84 -23.06
C LEU A 33 1.40 -22.14 -23.29
N HIS A 34 1.58 -23.16 -22.43
CA HIS A 34 0.77 -24.38 -22.44
C HIS A 34 -0.70 -24.13 -22.09
N LYS A 35 -1.00 -23.18 -21.19
CA LYS A 35 -2.38 -22.78 -20.89
C LYS A 35 -3.03 -22.09 -22.09
N ILE A 36 -2.29 -21.26 -22.83
CA ILE A 36 -2.77 -20.62 -24.06
C ILE A 36 -3.08 -21.69 -25.12
N CYS A 37 -2.18 -22.64 -25.34
CA CYS A 37 -2.42 -23.76 -26.27
C CYS A 37 -3.69 -24.55 -25.90
N ARG A 38 -3.86 -24.89 -24.62
CA ARG A 38 -5.07 -25.59 -24.13
C ARG A 38 -6.34 -24.76 -24.28
N LYS A 39 -6.28 -23.45 -24.03
CA LYS A 39 -7.43 -22.54 -24.13
C LYS A 39 -7.96 -22.45 -25.57
N HIS A 40 -7.07 -22.45 -26.56
CA HIS A 40 -7.41 -22.33 -27.99
C HIS A 40 -7.47 -23.68 -28.72
N ASP A 41 -7.42 -24.78 -27.97
CA ASP A 41 -7.44 -26.15 -28.50
C ASP A 41 -6.40 -26.39 -29.59
N ILE A 42 -5.16 -25.94 -29.30
CA ILE A 42 -4.00 -26.08 -30.17
C ILE A 42 -3.14 -27.21 -29.59
N PRO A 43 -2.95 -28.31 -30.33
CA PRO A 43 -2.06 -29.38 -29.89
C PRO A 43 -0.62 -28.88 -29.94
N ASN A 44 0.18 -29.26 -28.95
CA ASN A 44 1.59 -28.92 -28.86
C ASN A 44 2.48 -30.18 -28.79
N PRO A 45 3.77 -30.07 -29.12
CA PRO A 45 4.68 -31.21 -29.11
C PRO A 45 4.75 -31.89 -27.72
N PRO A 46 4.54 -33.21 -27.62
CA PRO A 46 4.65 -33.93 -26.35
C PRO A 46 6.08 -33.95 -25.82
N LEU A 47 6.24 -34.30 -24.54
CA LEU A 47 7.55 -34.37 -23.91
C LEU A 47 8.50 -35.31 -24.68
N GLY A 48 9.71 -34.82 -24.96
CA GLY A 48 10.71 -35.55 -25.74
C GLY A 48 10.50 -35.56 -27.26
N TRP A 49 9.47 -34.90 -27.79
CA TRP A 49 9.25 -34.79 -29.24
C TRP A 49 10.42 -34.09 -29.95
N TRP A 50 10.88 -32.96 -29.40
CA TRP A 50 12.04 -32.22 -29.93
C TRP A 50 13.34 -33.01 -29.83
N ALA A 51 13.54 -33.77 -28.74
CA ALA A 51 14.70 -34.65 -28.59
C ALA A 51 14.71 -35.78 -29.64
N LYS A 52 13.54 -36.37 -29.91
CA LYS A 52 13.39 -37.39 -30.97
C LYS A 52 13.64 -36.80 -32.37
N LYS A 53 13.15 -35.58 -32.64
CA LYS A 53 13.38 -34.86 -33.89
C LYS A 53 14.86 -34.52 -34.10
N ALA A 54 15.54 -34.03 -33.06
CA ALA A 54 16.97 -33.73 -33.10
C ALA A 54 17.83 -34.99 -33.30
N ALA A 55 17.41 -36.13 -32.76
CA ALA A 55 18.04 -37.43 -32.95
C ALA A 55 17.68 -38.13 -34.28
N GLY A 56 17.07 -37.42 -35.24
CA GLY A 56 16.73 -37.96 -36.57
C GLY A 56 15.62 -39.01 -36.59
N LYS A 57 14.88 -39.22 -35.48
CA LYS A 57 13.79 -40.19 -35.42
C LYS A 57 12.53 -39.64 -36.11
N LYS A 58 11.77 -40.53 -36.76
CA LYS A 58 10.46 -40.18 -37.33
C LYS A 58 9.50 -39.76 -36.20
N VAL A 59 9.11 -38.48 -36.19
CA VAL A 59 8.16 -37.91 -35.24
C VAL A 59 6.85 -37.56 -35.95
N LYS A 60 5.71 -37.78 -35.30
CA LYS A 60 4.39 -37.39 -35.83
C LYS A 60 4.00 -36.02 -35.27
N GLN A 61 3.53 -35.13 -36.14
CA GLN A 61 2.91 -33.86 -35.77
C GLN A 61 1.39 -34.05 -35.73
N THR A 62 0.76 -33.62 -34.63
CA THR A 62 -0.70 -33.73 -34.46
C THR A 62 -1.35 -32.59 -35.24
N PRO A 63 -2.24 -32.85 -36.21
CA PRO A 63 -2.88 -31.80 -36.99
C PRO A 63 -3.76 -30.90 -36.12
N LEU A 64 -3.93 -29.64 -36.53
CA LEU A 64 -4.77 -28.67 -35.84
C LEU A 64 -6.26 -29.10 -35.94
N PRO A 65 -6.95 -29.36 -34.82
CA PRO A 65 -8.39 -29.71 -34.84
C PRO A 65 -9.24 -28.55 -35.36
N GLU A 66 -10.48 -28.80 -35.80
CA GLU A 66 -11.42 -27.71 -36.12
C GLU A 66 -11.73 -26.85 -34.90
N ALA A 67 -11.96 -25.55 -35.11
CA ALA A 67 -12.25 -24.62 -34.03
C ALA A 67 -13.65 -24.91 -33.44
N LYS A 68 -13.78 -24.83 -32.12
CA LYS A 68 -15.09 -24.97 -31.45
C LYS A 68 -16.01 -23.79 -31.82
N PRO A 69 -17.33 -24.01 -31.92
CA PRO A 69 -18.28 -22.93 -32.19
C PRO A 69 -18.15 -21.81 -31.15
N GLY A 70 -17.86 -20.58 -31.60
CA GLY A 70 -17.68 -19.41 -30.73
C GLY A 70 -16.28 -19.22 -30.13
N ALA A 71 -15.29 -20.02 -30.53
CA ALA A 71 -13.90 -19.81 -30.10
C ALA A 71 -13.29 -18.55 -30.75
N PRO A 72 -12.59 -17.70 -29.99
CA PRO A 72 -11.91 -16.54 -30.55
C PRO A 72 -10.75 -17.00 -31.45
N ASP A 73 -10.78 -16.57 -32.70
CA ASP A 73 -9.79 -16.90 -33.73
C ASP A 73 -8.44 -16.19 -33.52
N ARG A 74 -8.44 -15.12 -32.71
CA ARG A 74 -7.26 -14.32 -32.39
C ARG A 74 -6.66 -14.72 -31.05
N ILE A 75 -5.37 -15.07 -31.07
CA ILE A 75 -4.54 -15.34 -29.90
C ILE A 75 -3.67 -14.12 -29.65
N THR A 76 -4.02 -13.38 -28.60
CA THR A 76 -3.21 -12.25 -28.13
C THR A 76 -2.27 -12.75 -27.05
N ILE A 77 -0.97 -12.77 -27.36
CA ILE A 77 0.09 -12.93 -26.37
C ILE A 77 0.56 -11.54 -26.04
N ALA A 78 0.08 -11.03 -24.91
CA ALA A 78 0.70 -9.85 -24.36
C ALA A 78 2.13 -10.20 -23.94
N ASP A 79 3.10 -9.37 -24.32
CA ASP A 79 4.46 -9.47 -23.77
C ASP A 79 4.37 -9.55 -22.24
N GLY A 80 5.29 -10.28 -21.64
CA GLY A 80 5.46 -10.45 -20.18
C GLY A 80 5.57 -9.17 -19.36
N GLU A 81 5.47 -7.98 -19.97
CA GLU A 81 5.26 -6.70 -19.32
C GLU A 81 3.97 -6.66 -18.47
N PHE A 82 3.07 -7.66 -18.59
CA PHE A 82 2.01 -7.88 -17.60
C PHE A 82 2.51 -8.46 -16.26
N SER A 83 3.81 -8.70 -16.10
CA SER A 83 4.39 -8.63 -14.77
C SER A 83 4.25 -7.19 -14.30
N ARG A 84 3.16 -6.86 -13.59
CA ARG A 84 2.97 -5.58 -12.89
C ARG A 84 3.98 -5.38 -11.74
N GLU A 85 5.10 -6.09 -11.81
CA GLU A 85 6.19 -6.07 -10.86
C GLU A 85 7.20 -5.04 -11.38
N SER A 86 7.73 -4.20 -10.49
CA SER A 86 8.73 -3.21 -10.88
C SER A 86 10.01 -3.92 -11.36
N ALA A 87 10.78 -3.26 -12.24
CA ALA A 87 12.07 -3.79 -12.70
C ALA A 87 13.00 -4.12 -11.53
N ASN A 88 12.94 -3.33 -10.45
CA ASN A 88 13.70 -3.56 -9.22
C ASN A 88 13.31 -4.89 -8.54
N LEU A 89 12.00 -5.18 -8.45
CA LEU A 89 11.53 -6.44 -7.86
C LEU A 89 11.87 -7.64 -8.73
N ALA A 90 11.80 -7.50 -10.05
CA ALA A 90 12.22 -8.55 -10.98
C ALA A 90 13.72 -8.86 -10.83
N ALA A 91 14.56 -7.83 -10.76
CA ALA A 91 16.00 -7.97 -10.53
C ALA A 91 16.30 -8.60 -9.16
N ALA A 92 15.62 -8.16 -8.10
CA ALA A 92 15.76 -8.73 -6.76
C ALA A 92 15.36 -10.21 -6.72
N ARG A 93 14.28 -10.59 -7.43
CA ARG A 93 13.87 -12.01 -7.54
C ARG A 93 14.92 -12.85 -8.24
N GLU A 94 15.50 -12.35 -9.34
CA GLU A 94 16.50 -13.10 -10.09
C GLU A 94 17.78 -13.29 -9.27
N GLN A 95 18.29 -12.23 -8.65
CA GLN A 95 19.44 -12.32 -7.74
C GLN A 95 19.16 -13.29 -6.60
N ALA A 96 17.97 -13.21 -5.99
CA ALA A 96 17.59 -14.12 -4.92
C ALA A 96 17.53 -15.59 -5.37
N ARG A 97 17.10 -15.86 -6.60
CA ARG A 97 17.10 -17.22 -7.17
C ARG A 97 18.51 -17.76 -7.39
N VAL A 98 19.43 -16.90 -7.81
CA VAL A 98 20.85 -17.28 -7.94
C VAL A 98 21.39 -17.67 -6.56
N LEU A 99 21.22 -16.83 -5.54
CA LEU A 99 21.65 -17.13 -4.17
C LEU A 99 20.96 -18.36 -3.58
N ALA A 100 19.68 -18.59 -3.91
CA ALA A 100 18.95 -19.77 -3.49
C ALA A 100 19.41 -21.05 -4.21
N SER A 101 20.10 -20.95 -5.35
CA SER A 101 20.65 -22.13 -6.04
C SER A 101 21.88 -22.68 -5.35
N ASP A 102 22.55 -21.88 -4.51
CA ASP A 102 23.73 -22.28 -3.73
C ASP A 102 23.39 -23.13 -2.50
N GLY A 103 22.10 -23.24 -2.12
CA GLY A 103 21.66 -24.04 -0.98
C GLY A 103 20.39 -24.83 -1.26
N GLY A 104 20.36 -26.10 -0.86
CA GLY A 104 19.18 -26.95 -1.02
C GLY A 104 18.09 -26.72 0.04
N ASP A 105 16.82 -27.01 -0.28
CA ASP A 105 15.70 -26.93 0.66
C ASP A 105 15.84 -27.85 1.89
N ASN A 106 16.71 -28.86 1.81
CA ASN A 106 16.99 -29.78 2.91
C ASN A 106 18.11 -29.30 3.84
N GLU A 107 18.84 -28.25 3.48
CA GLU A 107 19.90 -27.71 4.32
C GLU A 107 19.33 -26.95 5.51
N THR A 108 19.88 -27.20 6.70
CA THR A 108 19.45 -26.58 7.95
C THR A 108 20.49 -25.60 8.44
N ALA A 109 20.03 -24.49 9.02
CA ALA A 109 20.90 -23.58 9.72
C ALA A 109 21.48 -24.26 10.98
N PRO A 110 22.62 -23.77 11.49
CA PRO A 110 23.06 -24.10 12.85
C PRO A 110 21.94 -23.85 13.88
N PRO A 111 21.94 -24.58 15.01
CA PRO A 111 20.95 -24.37 16.07
C PRO A 111 20.82 -22.90 16.45
N HIS A 112 19.59 -22.40 16.49
CA HIS A 112 19.31 -21.00 16.71
C HIS A 112 18.51 -20.82 18.01
N PRO A 113 18.99 -20.06 19.01
CA PRO A 113 18.34 -19.96 20.33
C PRO A 113 16.87 -19.52 20.28
N ILE A 114 16.49 -18.70 19.31
CA ILE A 114 15.08 -18.29 19.11
C ILE A 114 14.22 -19.46 18.65
N VAL A 115 14.73 -20.30 17.74
CA VAL A 115 14.00 -21.48 17.25
C VAL A 115 13.82 -22.46 18.39
N ASP A 116 14.89 -22.78 19.12
CA ASP A 116 14.86 -23.74 20.22
C ASP A 116 13.93 -23.31 21.34
N ARG A 117 14.00 -22.03 21.76
CA ARG A 117 13.08 -21.47 22.76
C ARG A 117 11.64 -21.47 22.27
N THR A 118 11.40 -21.19 20.98
CA THR A 118 10.04 -21.23 20.42
C THR A 118 9.46 -22.64 20.44
N ILE A 119 10.22 -23.64 20.00
CA ILE A 119 9.79 -25.04 20.01
C ILE A 119 9.56 -25.52 21.46
N ALA A 120 10.44 -25.17 22.39
CA ALA A 120 10.27 -25.50 23.81
C ALA A 120 9.02 -24.86 24.42
N ALA A 121 8.70 -23.61 24.06
CA ALA A 121 7.49 -22.93 24.49
C ALA A 121 6.23 -23.60 23.91
N LEU A 122 6.22 -23.94 22.62
CA LEU A 122 5.10 -24.65 21.97
C LEU A 122 4.83 -26.02 22.60
N ARG A 123 5.88 -26.78 22.95
CA ARG A 123 5.74 -28.10 23.62
C ARG A 123 5.15 -28.00 25.02
N LYS A 124 5.34 -26.87 25.71
CA LYS A 124 4.82 -26.63 27.08
C LYS A 124 3.45 -25.98 27.09
N ALA A 125 3.05 -25.34 26.00
CA ALA A 125 1.79 -24.62 25.91
C ALA A 125 0.59 -25.58 25.99
N LYS A 126 -0.47 -25.13 26.68
CA LYS A 126 -1.73 -25.87 26.75
C LYS A 126 -2.54 -25.62 25.47
N PRO A 127 -3.12 -26.66 24.85
CA PRO A 127 -4.02 -26.47 23.72
C PRO A 127 -5.23 -25.62 24.10
N SER A 128 -5.60 -24.73 23.20
CA SER A 128 -6.86 -23.98 23.20
C SER A 128 -8.07 -24.87 22.91
N ASP A 129 -9.28 -24.32 23.03
CA ASP A 129 -10.55 -25.00 22.74
C ASP A 129 -10.64 -25.52 21.29
N ILE A 130 -9.86 -24.93 20.37
CA ILE A 130 -9.76 -25.35 18.97
C ILE A 130 -8.62 -26.34 18.71
N GLY A 131 -7.96 -26.84 19.76
CA GLY A 131 -6.90 -27.84 19.69
C GLY A 131 -5.52 -27.33 19.27
N LEU A 132 -5.32 -26.00 19.21
CA LEU A 132 -4.05 -25.38 18.84
C LEU A 132 -3.27 -24.86 20.05
N VAL A 133 -1.95 -24.93 19.97
CA VAL A 133 -1.01 -24.24 20.86
C VAL A 133 -0.46 -23.00 20.15
N ALA A 134 -0.38 -21.90 20.90
CA ALA A 134 0.08 -20.62 20.36
C ALA A 134 1.26 -20.07 21.16
N VAL A 135 2.20 -19.45 20.47
CA VAL A 135 3.28 -18.64 21.05
C VAL A 135 3.25 -17.26 20.40
N SER A 136 3.12 -16.23 21.23
CA SER A 136 3.09 -14.82 20.83
C SER A 136 3.99 -13.93 21.71
N GLN A 137 4.79 -14.53 22.60
CA GLN A 137 5.69 -13.82 23.50
C GLN A 137 6.79 -13.07 22.75
N GLY A 138 7.23 -11.93 23.32
CA GLY A 138 8.35 -11.15 22.81
C GLY A 138 9.63 -11.98 22.66
N GLY A 139 10.35 -11.79 21.56
CA GLY A 139 11.58 -12.49 21.25
C GLY A 139 11.43 -13.92 20.74
N LEU A 140 10.20 -14.46 20.59
CA LEU A 140 9.91 -15.76 20.00
C LEU A 140 9.18 -15.64 18.65
N ILE A 141 9.22 -16.70 17.85
CA ILE A 141 8.51 -16.73 16.56
C ILE A 141 7.02 -16.89 16.82
N ARG A 142 6.21 -16.04 16.18
CA ARG A 142 4.75 -16.11 16.30
C ARG A 142 4.22 -17.35 15.57
N CYS A 143 3.73 -18.32 16.32
CA CYS A 143 3.24 -19.60 15.81
C CYS A 143 1.91 -19.98 16.46
N GLU A 144 1.00 -20.54 15.67
CA GLU A 144 -0.27 -21.12 16.12
C GLU A 144 -0.50 -22.46 15.41
N VAL A 145 -0.22 -23.57 16.08
CA VAL A 145 -0.21 -24.91 15.46
C VAL A 145 -0.75 -25.98 16.41
N ALA A 146 -1.15 -27.15 15.90
CA ALA A 146 -1.50 -28.26 16.77
C ALA A 146 -0.25 -28.85 17.44
N PRO A 147 -0.37 -29.44 18.65
CA PRO A 147 0.76 -30.08 19.35
C PRO A 147 1.53 -31.09 18.49
N ARG A 148 0.81 -31.89 17.69
CA ARG A 148 1.40 -32.88 16.77
C ARG A 148 2.24 -32.28 15.62
N SER A 149 2.04 -31.00 15.31
CA SER A 149 2.74 -30.30 14.23
C SER A 149 4.01 -29.59 14.74
N VAL A 150 4.26 -29.59 16.05
CA VAL A 150 5.41 -28.91 16.66
C VAL A 150 6.74 -29.55 16.23
N ASP A 151 6.81 -30.89 16.14
CA ASP A 151 8.02 -31.57 15.68
C ASP A 151 8.32 -31.29 14.20
N ARG A 152 7.26 -31.09 13.42
CA ARG A 152 7.40 -30.69 12.02
C ARG A 152 7.94 -29.25 11.90
N LEU A 153 7.50 -28.33 12.76
CA LEU A 153 8.09 -26.99 12.84
C LEU A 153 9.57 -27.01 13.21
N ALA A 154 9.98 -27.92 14.10
CA ALA A 154 11.39 -28.07 14.49
C ALA A 154 12.30 -28.44 13.31
N VAL A 155 11.76 -29.09 12.27
CA VAL A 155 12.48 -29.38 11.02
C VAL A 155 12.42 -28.22 10.03
N ILE A 156 11.26 -27.57 9.90
CA ILE A 156 11.04 -26.51 8.90
C ILE A 156 11.79 -25.22 9.26
N LEU A 157 11.74 -24.79 10.52
CA LEU A 157 12.30 -23.50 10.94
C LEU A 157 13.80 -23.36 10.67
N PRO A 158 14.67 -24.33 11.00
CA PRO A 158 16.10 -24.25 10.67
C PRO A 158 16.37 -24.13 9.16
N ARG A 159 15.54 -24.76 8.32
CA ARG A 159 15.67 -24.67 6.85
C ARG A 159 15.32 -23.27 6.34
N ILE A 160 14.23 -22.70 6.85
CA ILE A 160 13.83 -21.33 6.51
C ILE A 160 14.89 -20.33 6.98
N VAL A 161 15.45 -20.51 8.18
CA VAL A 161 16.53 -19.65 8.69
C VAL A 161 17.78 -19.74 7.80
N ARG A 162 18.13 -20.94 7.32
CA ARG A 162 19.23 -21.14 6.37
C ARG A 162 18.98 -20.41 5.05
N ALA A 163 17.81 -20.62 4.46
CA ALA A 163 17.43 -19.97 3.21
C ALA A 163 17.40 -18.44 3.35
N ALA A 164 16.91 -17.91 4.47
CA ALA A 164 16.94 -16.48 4.77
C ALA A 164 18.39 -15.95 4.92
N SER A 165 19.27 -16.72 5.54
CA SER A 165 20.69 -16.35 5.71
C SER A 165 21.43 -16.23 4.38
N LEU A 166 21.16 -17.11 3.42
CA LEU A 166 21.71 -17.01 2.06
C LEU A 166 21.29 -15.73 1.33
N GLN A 167 20.15 -15.16 1.72
CA GLN A 167 19.63 -13.90 1.19
C GLN A 167 20.10 -12.67 2.01
N GLY A 168 21.01 -12.85 2.97
CA GLY A 168 21.53 -11.78 3.81
C GLY A 168 20.64 -11.40 5.00
N PHE A 169 19.69 -12.24 5.39
CA PHE A 169 18.80 -11.98 6.53
C PHE A 169 19.20 -12.79 7.76
N GLN A 170 19.09 -12.16 8.93
CA GLN A 170 19.30 -12.81 10.23
C GLN A 170 17.99 -12.85 11.01
N LEU A 171 17.76 -13.94 11.76
CA LEU A 171 16.61 -14.06 12.64
C LEU A 171 16.91 -13.36 13.97
N VAL A 172 16.19 -12.29 14.27
CA VAL A 172 16.40 -11.47 15.47
C VAL A 172 15.14 -11.46 16.34
N GLY A 173 15.34 -11.50 17.66
CA GLY A 173 14.29 -11.32 18.65
C GLY A 173 14.33 -9.91 19.20
N GLY A 174 13.17 -9.31 19.46
CA GLY A 174 13.05 -7.98 20.07
C GLY A 174 11.97 -7.94 21.15
N GLU A 175 11.52 -6.74 21.53
CA GLU A 175 10.37 -6.57 22.43
C GLU A 175 9.09 -7.22 21.85
N GLY A 176 8.95 -7.17 20.52
CA GLY A 176 7.90 -7.86 19.78
C GLY A 176 8.27 -9.28 19.35
N ALA A 177 7.44 -9.88 18.48
CA ALA A 177 7.74 -11.19 17.89
C ALA A 177 9.05 -11.18 17.09
N ALA A 178 9.68 -12.34 16.98
CA ALA A 178 10.88 -12.52 16.17
C ALA A 178 10.63 -12.21 14.69
N HIS A 179 11.65 -11.66 14.03
CA HIS A 179 11.58 -11.17 12.67
C HIS A 179 12.89 -11.41 11.93
N PHE A 180 12.83 -11.37 10.59
CA PHE A 180 14.02 -11.37 9.76
C PHE A 180 14.52 -9.94 9.58
N LYS A 181 15.81 -9.71 9.80
CA LYS A 181 16.46 -8.40 9.66
C LYS A 181 17.55 -8.48 8.59
N SER A 182 17.54 -7.54 7.65
CA SER A 182 18.66 -7.21 6.75
C SER A 182 19.30 -5.89 7.17
N GLU A 183 20.29 -5.42 6.41
CA GLU A 183 20.89 -4.10 6.60
C GLU A 183 19.87 -2.95 6.47
N THR A 184 18.86 -3.14 5.61
CA THR A 184 17.93 -2.08 5.20
C THR A 184 16.51 -2.25 5.71
N GLU A 185 16.09 -3.49 6.02
CA GLU A 185 14.69 -3.81 6.32
C GLU A 185 14.54 -4.81 7.46
N VAL A 186 13.39 -4.73 8.11
CA VAL A 186 12.90 -5.69 9.11
C VAL A 186 11.59 -6.25 8.62
N ILE A 187 11.45 -7.57 8.57
CA ILE A 187 10.26 -8.27 8.08
C ILE A 187 9.76 -9.25 9.13
N GLY A 188 8.58 -8.96 9.68
CA GLY A 188 7.85 -9.90 10.52
C GLY A 188 7.27 -11.07 9.74
N PHE A 189 7.07 -12.20 10.41
CA PHE A 189 6.38 -13.36 9.86
C PHE A 189 5.62 -14.10 10.95
N SER A 190 4.69 -14.95 10.53
CA SER A 190 3.96 -15.86 11.41
C SER A 190 3.72 -17.19 10.74
N ILE A 191 3.52 -18.22 11.56
CA ILE A 191 3.15 -19.55 11.10
C ILE A 191 1.83 -19.98 11.74
N SER A 192 0.88 -20.41 10.92
CA SER A 192 -0.41 -20.89 11.38
C SER A 192 -0.78 -22.25 10.77
N GLU A 193 -1.49 -23.07 11.52
CA GLU A 193 -2.07 -24.32 11.03
C GLU A 193 -3.52 -24.10 10.57
N LEU A 194 -3.86 -24.62 9.40
CA LEU A 194 -5.24 -24.60 8.92
C LEU A 194 -6.11 -25.51 9.79
N VAL A 195 -7.19 -24.96 10.33
CA VAL A 195 -8.22 -25.70 11.08
C VAL A 195 -9.44 -25.88 10.19
N LYS A 196 -9.86 -27.14 10.03
CA LYS A 196 -11.13 -27.46 9.39
C LYS A 196 -12.24 -27.29 10.42
N ARG A 197 -13.30 -26.56 10.03
CA ARG A 197 -14.49 -26.38 10.85
C ARG A 197 -15.59 -27.26 10.29
N GLU A 198 -16.16 -28.10 11.13
CA GLU A 198 -17.32 -28.93 10.81
C GLU A 198 -18.47 -28.55 11.74
N LYS A 199 -19.71 -28.66 11.25
CA LYS A 199 -20.87 -28.31 12.08
C LYS A 199 -20.93 -29.27 13.25
N HIS A 200 -20.92 -28.71 14.47
CA HIS A 200 -20.89 -29.51 15.68
C HIS A 200 -22.14 -30.39 15.76
N VAL A 201 -21.90 -31.67 16.00
CA VAL A 201 -22.97 -32.63 16.27
C VAL A 201 -22.99 -32.85 17.76
N LEU A 202 -24.13 -32.52 18.39
CA LEU A 202 -24.33 -32.68 19.83
C LEU A 202 -23.86 -34.07 20.27
N THR A 203 -22.90 -34.08 21.19
CA THR A 203 -22.47 -35.34 21.83
C THR A 203 -23.62 -35.91 22.67
N ASP A 204 -23.56 -37.20 23.01
CA ASP A 204 -24.59 -37.82 23.85
C ASP A 204 -24.75 -37.10 25.21
N ALA A 205 -23.65 -36.58 25.76
CA ALA A 205 -23.65 -35.78 26.98
C ALA A 205 -24.28 -34.38 26.81
N GLU A 206 -24.18 -33.78 25.62
CA GLU A 206 -24.81 -32.50 25.31
C GLU A 206 -26.28 -32.67 24.95
N ARG A 207 -26.62 -33.75 24.25
CA ARG A 207 -28.02 -34.14 23.98
C ARG A 207 -28.78 -34.36 25.29
N THR A 208 -28.20 -35.07 26.25
CA THR A 208 -28.82 -35.25 27.58
C THR A 208 -28.97 -33.93 28.35
N LYS A 209 -28.04 -32.98 28.21
CA LYS A 209 -28.18 -31.62 28.77
C LYS A 209 -29.30 -30.83 28.10
N GLU A 210 -29.41 -30.89 26.77
CA GLU A 210 -30.49 -30.27 26.00
C GLU A 210 -31.84 -30.89 26.40
N GLU A 211 -31.94 -32.21 26.48
CA GLU A 211 -33.15 -32.93 26.91
C GLU A 211 -33.53 -32.59 28.35
N ALA A 212 -32.56 -32.51 29.27
CA ALA A 212 -32.80 -32.13 30.65
C ALA A 212 -33.30 -30.68 30.76
N TRP A 213 -32.76 -29.77 29.95
CA TRP A 213 -33.25 -28.40 29.86
C TRP A 213 -34.67 -28.34 29.29
N GLN A 214 -34.96 -29.06 28.20
CA GLN A 214 -36.29 -29.14 27.62
C GLN A 214 -37.31 -29.65 28.64
N ARG A 215 -36.99 -30.73 29.37
CA ARG A 215 -37.85 -31.27 30.43
C ARG A 215 -38.14 -30.24 31.53
N LYS A 216 -37.13 -29.49 31.98
CA LYS A 216 -37.30 -28.42 32.99
C LYS A 216 -38.16 -27.28 32.46
N ARG A 217 -37.94 -26.85 31.21
CA ARG A 217 -38.71 -25.79 30.54
C ARG A 217 -40.18 -26.19 30.37
N ASP A 218 -40.44 -27.41 29.94
CA ASP A 218 -41.79 -27.91 29.69
C ASP A 218 -42.57 -28.10 31.01
N LEU A 219 -41.90 -28.55 32.08
CA LEU A 219 -42.47 -28.57 33.44
C LEU A 219 -42.83 -27.16 33.93
N ALA A 220 -41.97 -26.17 33.69
CA ALA A 220 -42.23 -24.78 34.08
C ALA A 220 -43.38 -24.16 33.26
N ALA A 221 -43.43 -24.40 31.95
CA ALA A 221 -44.48 -23.93 31.06
C ALA A 221 -45.87 -24.46 31.47
N ARG A 222 -45.95 -25.70 31.98
CA ARG A 222 -47.20 -26.29 32.51
C ARG A 222 -47.69 -25.62 33.80
N ARG A 223 -46.78 -25.02 34.59
CA ARG A 223 -47.12 -24.33 35.83
C ARG A 223 -47.59 -22.90 35.58
N ASN A 224 -46.87 -22.17 34.72
CA ASN A 224 -47.20 -20.80 34.33
C ASN A 224 -46.51 -20.48 32.99
N GLY A 225 -47.25 -19.92 32.02
CA GLY A 225 -46.74 -19.70 30.66
C GLY A 225 -45.51 -18.79 30.60
N TRP A 226 -45.43 -17.81 31.51
CA TRP A 226 -44.33 -16.86 31.60
C TRP A 226 -43.06 -17.42 32.26
N ASP A 227 -43.15 -18.51 33.05
CA ASP A 227 -42.00 -19.08 33.77
C ASP A 227 -41.00 -19.72 32.79
N SER A 228 -41.46 -20.17 31.62
CA SER A 228 -40.62 -20.80 30.59
C SER A 228 -39.62 -19.85 29.92
N ALA A 229 -39.89 -18.53 29.97
CA ALA A 229 -39.05 -17.50 29.36
C ALA A 229 -37.76 -17.21 30.16
N PHE A 230 -37.67 -17.64 31.41
CA PHE A 230 -36.53 -17.40 32.29
C PHE A 230 -35.49 -18.53 32.31
N PHE A 231 -35.70 -19.61 31.54
CA PHE A 231 -34.75 -20.73 31.46
C PHE A 231 -33.77 -20.53 30.31
N GLU A 232 -32.57 -20.07 30.61
CA GLU A 232 -31.49 -19.95 29.63
C GLU A 232 -31.17 -21.31 28.98
N ARG A 233 -31.20 -21.34 27.65
CA ARG A 233 -30.85 -22.53 26.87
C ARG A 233 -29.35 -22.82 27.00
N PRO A 234 -28.94 -24.09 27.22
CA PRO A 234 -27.54 -24.46 27.16
C PRO A 234 -26.92 -24.04 25.83
N ARG A 235 -25.77 -23.36 25.88
CA ARG A 235 -25.01 -22.98 24.69
C ARG A 235 -24.04 -24.11 24.36
N PHE A 236 -24.24 -24.74 23.21
CA PHE A 236 -23.32 -25.72 22.67
C PHE A 236 -22.44 -25.06 21.59
N PRO A 237 -21.20 -25.54 21.39
CA PRO A 237 -20.40 -25.11 20.25
C PRO A 237 -21.18 -25.30 18.96
N GLU A 238 -21.11 -24.32 18.05
CA GLU A 238 -21.70 -24.47 16.72
C GLU A 238 -20.77 -25.26 15.78
N TRP A 239 -19.46 -25.26 16.08
CA TRP A 239 -18.41 -25.79 15.22
C TRP A 239 -17.44 -26.69 15.99
N ASP A 240 -17.16 -27.86 15.42
CA ASP A 240 -16.04 -28.71 15.80
C ASP A 240 -14.80 -28.32 14.98
N HIS A 241 -13.68 -28.17 15.68
CA HIS A 241 -12.43 -27.70 15.12
C HIS A 241 -11.43 -28.84 15.03
N HIS A 242 -11.04 -29.17 13.80
CA HIS A 242 -10.06 -30.23 13.52
C HIS A 242 -8.82 -29.62 12.89
N PRO A 243 -7.69 -29.55 13.61
CA PRO A 243 -6.41 -29.19 13.02
C PRO A 243 -6.09 -30.15 11.87
N THR A 244 -5.59 -29.63 10.75
CA THR A 244 -5.40 -30.44 9.52
C THR A 244 -3.97 -30.92 9.31
N GLY A 245 -3.02 -30.43 10.10
CA GLY A 245 -1.58 -30.62 9.90
C GLY A 245 -1.01 -29.83 8.72
N ARG A 246 -1.81 -28.97 8.08
CA ARG A 246 -1.37 -28.10 6.97
C ARG A 246 -0.94 -26.76 7.52
N LEU A 247 0.35 -26.45 7.35
CA LEU A 247 0.97 -25.24 7.84
C LEU A 247 0.98 -24.15 6.77
N SER A 248 0.87 -22.90 7.22
CA SER A 248 0.91 -21.68 6.44
C SER A 248 1.97 -20.77 7.05
N PHE A 249 2.99 -20.44 6.27
CA PHE A 249 3.97 -19.40 6.58
C PHE A 249 3.52 -18.11 5.89
N GLU A 250 3.38 -17.03 6.66
CA GLU A 250 2.97 -15.74 6.14
C GLU A 250 3.91 -14.63 6.59
N PHE A 251 4.39 -13.83 5.63
CA PHE A 251 5.07 -12.58 5.95
C PHE A 251 4.07 -11.50 6.41
N GLU A 252 4.59 -10.46 7.05
CA GLU A 252 3.85 -9.25 7.37
C GLU A 252 3.22 -8.61 6.12
N GLN A 253 2.15 -7.85 6.33
CA GLN A 253 1.46 -7.19 5.24
C GLN A 253 2.20 -5.90 4.85
N VAL A 254 2.85 -5.92 3.69
CA VAL A 254 3.44 -4.72 3.07
C VAL A 254 2.46 -4.19 2.03
N TYR A 255 1.93 -2.98 2.28
CA TYR A 255 1.05 -2.28 1.34
C TYR A 255 1.90 -1.65 0.23
N VAL A 256 1.85 -2.24 -0.95
CA VAL A 256 2.43 -1.66 -2.17
C VAL A 256 1.39 -0.72 -2.79
N LEU A 257 1.60 0.59 -2.70
CA LEU A 257 0.77 1.57 -3.40
C LEU A 257 1.07 1.49 -4.92
N GLY A 258 0.03 1.56 -5.76
CA GLY A 258 0.19 1.74 -7.21
C GLY A 258 -0.28 0.61 -8.13
N GLY A 259 -1.17 -0.30 -7.68
CA GLY A 259 -1.83 -1.29 -8.55
C GLY A 259 -0.93 -2.41 -9.11
N GLY A 260 0.35 -2.43 -8.70
CA GLY A 260 1.31 -3.49 -9.00
C GLY A 260 0.94 -4.84 -8.40
N THR A 261 1.52 -5.92 -8.91
CA THR A 261 1.35 -7.25 -8.31
C THR A 261 2.14 -7.27 -7.01
N ALA A 262 1.43 -7.36 -5.88
CA ALA A 262 2.09 -7.48 -4.58
C ALA A 262 2.94 -8.76 -4.52
N PRO A 263 4.15 -8.70 -3.92
CA PRO A 263 4.96 -9.89 -3.71
C PRO A 263 4.19 -10.99 -2.98
N ARG A 264 4.53 -12.25 -3.27
CA ARG A 264 3.91 -13.40 -2.62
C ARG A 264 4.17 -13.35 -1.11
N ARG A 265 3.10 -13.18 -0.33
CA ARG A 265 3.16 -13.08 1.13
C ARG A 265 3.03 -14.43 1.84
N SER A 266 2.27 -15.36 1.26
CA SER A 266 1.91 -16.63 1.91
C SER A 266 2.41 -17.85 1.16
N PHE A 267 2.93 -18.78 1.94
CA PHE A 267 3.45 -20.08 1.52
C PHE A 267 2.73 -21.13 2.36
N ARG A 268 2.01 -22.04 1.72
CA ARG A 268 1.10 -22.95 2.42
C ARG A 268 1.29 -24.36 1.90
N ASP A 269 1.17 -25.32 2.79
CA ASP A 269 1.04 -26.72 2.37
C ASP A 269 -0.16 -26.91 1.45
N ALA A 270 0.04 -27.68 0.39
CA ALA A 270 -1.03 -28.16 -0.45
C ALA A 270 -0.93 -29.68 -0.64
N LYS A 271 -1.64 -30.20 -1.64
CA LYS A 271 -1.62 -31.63 -1.96
C LYS A 271 -0.24 -32.12 -2.40
N VAL A 272 0.53 -31.27 -3.07
CA VAL A 272 1.85 -31.61 -3.65
C VAL A 272 2.99 -30.85 -2.95
N GLN A 273 2.83 -29.54 -2.73
CA GLN A 273 3.86 -28.72 -2.08
C GLN A 273 3.78 -28.80 -0.56
N ARG A 274 4.95 -28.83 0.09
CA ARG A 274 5.10 -28.84 1.55
C ARG A 274 6.11 -27.78 1.98
N LEU A 275 5.92 -27.17 3.16
CA LEU A 275 6.84 -26.13 3.66
C LEU A 275 8.29 -26.61 3.76
N GLU A 276 8.53 -27.90 4.00
CA GLU A 276 9.85 -28.53 4.03
C GLU A 276 10.62 -28.40 2.72
N THR A 277 9.89 -28.30 1.60
CA THR A 277 10.42 -28.18 0.22
C THR A 277 10.29 -26.76 -0.34
N MET A 278 10.00 -25.78 0.51
CA MET A 278 9.76 -24.39 0.10
C MET A 278 10.70 -23.41 0.79
N ALA A 279 11.74 -23.87 1.48
CA ALA A 279 12.64 -23.00 2.21
C ALA A 279 13.30 -21.96 1.27
N SER A 280 13.78 -22.41 0.11
CA SER A 280 14.37 -21.59 -0.94
C SER A 280 13.37 -20.60 -1.53
N GLU A 281 12.13 -21.05 -1.81
CA GLU A 281 11.06 -20.16 -2.28
C GLU A 281 10.69 -19.09 -1.25
N ILE A 282 10.67 -19.45 0.04
CA ILE A 282 10.41 -18.53 1.15
C ILE A 282 11.55 -17.51 1.27
N GLY A 283 12.81 -17.95 1.14
CA GLY A 283 13.97 -17.06 1.10
C GLY A 283 13.89 -16.06 -0.07
N VAL A 284 13.56 -16.53 -1.28
CA VAL A 284 13.34 -15.64 -2.44
C VAL A 284 12.19 -14.67 -2.17
N GLY A 285 11.09 -15.16 -1.59
CA GLY A 285 9.96 -14.33 -1.17
C GLY A 285 10.35 -13.22 -0.21
N LEU A 286 11.22 -13.53 0.76
CA LEU A 286 11.74 -12.59 1.75
C LEU A 286 12.54 -11.46 1.08
N ALA A 287 13.46 -11.80 0.17
CA ALA A 287 14.28 -10.83 -0.55
C ALA A 287 13.42 -9.90 -1.42
N VAL A 288 12.44 -10.45 -2.15
CA VAL A 288 11.51 -9.66 -2.96
C VAL A 288 10.65 -8.75 -2.09
N LEU A 289 10.18 -9.23 -0.94
CA LEU A 289 9.38 -8.43 -0.02
C LEU A 289 10.20 -7.27 0.58
N ALA A 290 11.47 -7.49 0.92
CA ALA A 290 12.38 -6.45 1.40
C ALA A 290 12.59 -5.38 0.34
N ALA A 291 12.89 -5.77 -0.90
CA ALA A 291 13.02 -4.84 -2.01
C ALA A 291 11.73 -4.02 -2.22
N ALA A 292 10.56 -4.64 -2.09
CA ALA A 292 9.27 -3.94 -2.20
C ALA A 292 9.07 -2.92 -1.07
N LYS A 293 9.44 -3.28 0.16
CA LYS A 293 9.35 -2.41 1.32
C LYS A 293 10.29 -1.21 1.20
N THR A 294 11.53 -1.43 0.76
CA THR A 294 12.50 -0.35 0.48
C THR A 294 12.00 0.58 -0.62
N GLU A 295 11.51 0.04 -1.75
CA GLU A 295 10.99 0.86 -2.85
C GLU A 295 9.82 1.75 -2.39
N GLN A 296 8.92 1.23 -1.56
CA GLN A 296 7.80 2.01 -1.01
C GLN A 296 8.26 3.09 -0.03
N ARG A 297 9.25 2.80 0.83
CA ARG A 297 9.84 3.81 1.73
C ARG A 297 10.42 4.97 0.91
N LEU A 298 11.26 4.67 -0.08
CA LEU A 298 11.88 5.68 -0.93
C LEU A 298 10.85 6.51 -1.72
N LYS A 299 9.78 5.88 -2.21
CA LYS A 299 8.67 6.60 -2.87
C LYS A 299 7.96 7.55 -1.91
N ARG A 300 7.67 7.12 -0.68
CA ARG A 300 7.04 7.98 0.34
C ARG A 300 7.93 9.17 0.69
N GLU A 301 9.21 8.93 0.93
CA GLU A 301 10.18 10.00 1.21
C GLU A 301 10.34 10.98 0.03
N ALA A 302 10.27 10.50 -1.21
CA ALA A 302 10.29 11.37 -2.40
C ALA A 302 8.99 12.17 -2.56
N GLU A 303 7.83 11.56 -2.30
CA GLU A 303 6.54 12.26 -2.33
C GLU A 303 6.42 13.30 -1.21
N GLU A 304 6.90 12.99 -0.01
CA GLU A 304 6.95 13.94 1.11
C GLU A 304 7.82 15.13 0.75
N ARG A 305 9.05 14.91 0.25
CA ARG A 305 9.91 16.00 -0.23
C ARG A 305 9.23 16.85 -1.30
N ARG A 306 8.59 16.23 -2.29
CA ARG A 306 7.83 16.96 -3.33
C ARG A 306 6.69 17.79 -2.74
N ARG A 307 5.93 17.24 -1.78
CA ARG A 307 4.84 17.96 -1.10
C ARG A 307 5.36 19.14 -0.28
N GLU A 308 6.50 19.00 0.38
CA GLU A 308 7.13 20.08 1.14
C GLU A 308 7.64 21.21 0.23
N GLU A 309 8.28 20.85 -0.88
CA GLU A 309 8.71 21.81 -1.91
C GLU A 309 7.53 22.55 -2.53
N GLU A 310 6.46 21.83 -2.88
CA GLU A 310 5.22 22.44 -3.39
C GLU A 310 4.58 23.37 -2.36
N ARG A 311 4.51 22.94 -1.09
CA ARG A 311 3.99 23.77 0.02
C ARG A 311 4.81 25.06 0.15
N ARG A 312 6.14 24.95 0.17
CA ARG A 312 7.04 26.11 0.27
C ARG A 312 6.88 27.04 -0.93
N ARG A 313 6.74 26.50 -2.14
CA ARG A 313 6.53 27.29 -3.36
C ARG A 313 5.20 28.05 -3.31
N ARG A 314 4.14 27.42 -2.82
CA ARG A 314 2.82 28.05 -2.66
C ARG A 314 2.85 29.15 -1.60
N GLU A 315 3.45 28.87 -0.44
CA GLU A 315 3.59 29.85 0.65
C GLU A 315 4.38 31.08 0.21
N LEU A 316 5.48 30.91 -0.52
CA LEU A 316 6.24 32.04 -1.09
C LEU A 316 5.42 32.84 -2.10
N ALA A 317 4.60 32.18 -2.93
CA ALA A 317 3.72 32.85 -3.87
C ALA A 317 2.59 33.62 -3.16
N GLU A 318 2.00 33.04 -2.12
CA GLU A 318 0.99 33.70 -1.27
C GLU A 318 1.57 34.91 -0.55
N ARG A 319 2.77 34.77 0.03
CA ARG A 319 3.48 35.87 0.68
C ARG A 319 3.79 37.00 -0.29
N ALA A 320 4.30 36.68 -1.48
CA ALA A 320 4.57 37.68 -2.52
C ALA A 320 3.29 38.41 -2.97
N LYS A 321 2.18 37.67 -3.15
CA LYS A 321 0.89 38.25 -3.48
C LYS A 321 0.36 39.17 -2.37
N HIS A 322 0.44 38.73 -1.12
CA HIS A 322 0.04 39.54 0.05
C HIS A 322 0.81 40.86 0.11
N ILE A 323 2.14 40.81 -0.07
CA ILE A 323 2.98 42.01 -0.13
C ILE A 323 2.52 42.93 -1.26
N GLU A 324 2.33 42.40 -2.47
CA GLU A 324 1.91 43.19 -3.63
C GLU A 324 0.53 43.83 -3.43
N ASP A 325 -0.46 43.08 -2.95
CA ASP A 325 -1.82 43.57 -2.68
C ASP A 325 -1.78 44.72 -1.65
N ARG A 326 -0.94 44.62 -0.61
CA ARG A 326 -0.75 45.66 0.40
C ARG A 326 -0.08 46.91 -0.17
N ARG A 327 0.95 46.75 -1.01
CA ARG A 327 1.61 47.87 -1.71
C ARG A 327 0.64 48.61 -2.62
N ILE A 328 -0.15 47.88 -3.40
CA ILE A 328 -1.18 48.44 -4.29
C ILE A 328 -2.22 49.20 -3.47
N ALA A 329 -2.70 48.65 -2.36
CA ALA A 329 -3.64 49.33 -1.48
C ALA A 329 -3.06 50.61 -0.87
N GLY A 330 -1.80 50.56 -0.41
CA GLY A 330 -1.09 51.72 0.12
C GLY A 330 -0.92 52.83 -0.90
N LEU A 331 -0.47 52.49 -2.11
CA LEU A 331 -0.36 53.42 -3.24
C LEU A 331 -1.73 53.99 -3.63
N GLY A 332 -2.75 53.15 -3.73
CA GLY A 332 -4.12 53.56 -4.06
C GLY A 332 -4.69 54.57 -3.06
N ALA A 333 -4.40 54.41 -1.77
CA ALA A 333 -4.80 55.35 -0.74
C ALA A 333 -4.11 56.72 -0.84
N ILE A 334 -2.87 56.77 -1.36
CA ILE A 334 -2.16 58.03 -1.64
C ILE A 334 -2.74 58.69 -2.89
N LEU A 335 -2.96 57.93 -3.96
CA LEU A 335 -3.53 58.44 -5.21
C LEU A 335 -4.95 58.99 -5.01
N ALA A 336 -5.78 58.31 -4.22
CA ALA A 336 -7.12 58.80 -3.88
C ALA A 336 -7.07 60.12 -3.11
N GLU A 337 -6.12 60.27 -2.19
CA GLU A 337 -5.93 61.52 -1.45
C GLU A 337 -5.45 62.65 -2.37
N LEU A 338 -4.57 62.36 -3.32
CA LEU A 338 -4.13 63.33 -4.34
C LEU A 338 -5.31 63.80 -5.22
N ASP A 339 -6.15 62.86 -5.69
CA ASP A 339 -7.35 63.16 -6.46
C ASP A 339 -8.34 64.06 -5.71
N GLU A 340 -8.54 63.82 -4.41
CA GLU A 340 -9.36 64.68 -3.56
C GLU A 340 -8.81 66.11 -3.47
N LEU A 341 -7.49 66.26 -3.33
CA LEU A 341 -6.84 67.58 -3.27
C LEU A 341 -6.96 68.31 -4.61
N ASP A 342 -6.83 67.62 -5.74
CA ASP A 342 -7.02 68.22 -7.06
C ASP A 342 -8.47 68.64 -7.31
N ARG A 343 -9.45 67.90 -6.77
CA ARG A 343 -10.86 68.32 -6.79
C ARG A 343 -11.07 69.57 -5.93
N LEU A 344 -10.46 69.62 -4.73
CA LEU A 344 -10.54 70.78 -3.85
C LEU A 344 -9.86 72.02 -4.47
N ARG A 345 -8.69 71.87 -5.09
CA ARG A 345 -8.00 72.95 -5.84
C ARG A 345 -8.88 73.50 -6.96
N ARG A 346 -9.49 72.61 -7.76
CA ARG A 346 -10.40 73.01 -8.84
C ARG A 346 -11.62 73.75 -8.32
N LEU A 347 -12.22 73.28 -7.22
CA LEU A 347 -13.34 73.96 -6.57
C LEU A 347 -12.95 75.37 -6.08
N ILE A 348 -11.82 75.49 -5.39
CA ILE A 348 -11.31 76.78 -4.90
C ILE A 348 -11.05 77.73 -6.08
N ALA A 349 -10.41 77.25 -7.14
CA ALA A 349 -10.09 78.06 -8.32
C ALA A 349 -11.35 78.56 -9.05
N MET A 350 -12.33 77.67 -9.27
CA MET A 350 -13.62 77.99 -9.89
C MET A 350 -14.36 79.05 -9.07
N LEU A 351 -14.54 78.84 -7.77
CA LEU A 351 -15.24 79.79 -6.89
C LEU A 351 -14.49 81.11 -6.72
N THR A 352 -13.16 81.11 -6.82
CA THR A 352 -12.37 82.35 -6.80
C THR A 352 -12.55 83.16 -8.09
N THR A 353 -12.74 82.48 -9.23
CA THR A 353 -12.92 83.13 -10.54
C THR A 353 -14.34 83.69 -10.71
N GLU A 354 -15.34 83.00 -10.18
CA GLU A 354 -16.76 83.42 -10.23
C GLU A 354 -17.13 84.44 -9.14
N ALA A 355 -16.25 84.67 -8.17
CA ALA A 355 -16.52 85.61 -7.09
C ALA A 355 -16.55 87.07 -7.61
N PRO A 356 -17.60 87.86 -7.29
CA PRO A 356 -17.60 89.30 -7.57
C PRO A 356 -16.51 90.02 -6.77
N ALA A 357 -16.13 91.24 -7.18
CA ALA A 357 -15.04 92.02 -6.57
C ALA A 357 -15.16 92.18 -5.03
N GLU A 358 -16.38 92.14 -4.49
CA GLU A 358 -16.66 91.95 -3.07
C GLU A 358 -17.42 90.63 -2.85
N ALA A 359 -16.69 89.57 -2.50
CA ALA A 359 -17.28 88.28 -2.17
C ALA A 359 -18.16 88.36 -0.90
N THR A 360 -19.27 87.62 -0.88
CA THR A 360 -20.13 87.56 0.32
C THR A 360 -19.37 87.02 1.54
N PRO A 361 -19.69 87.45 2.78
CA PRO A 361 -18.93 87.10 3.99
C PRO A 361 -18.82 85.58 4.26
N ARG A 362 -19.83 84.81 3.87
CA ARG A 362 -19.83 83.35 4.01
C ARG A 362 -18.86 82.68 3.03
N LEU A 363 -18.83 83.16 1.79
CA LEU A 363 -17.95 82.62 0.75
C LEU A 363 -16.47 82.94 1.04
N SER A 364 -16.15 84.16 1.49
CA SER A 364 -14.78 84.53 1.87
C SER A 364 -14.26 83.68 3.04
N THR A 365 -15.11 83.45 4.06
CA THR A 365 -14.80 82.58 5.20
C THR A 365 -14.55 81.13 4.74
N PHE A 366 -15.42 80.60 3.85
CA PHE A 366 -15.25 79.27 3.29
C PHE A 366 -13.95 79.12 2.49
N LEU A 367 -13.64 80.08 1.59
CA LEU A 367 -12.43 80.04 0.76
C LEU A 367 -11.15 80.13 1.60
N SER A 368 -11.15 80.95 2.66
CA SER A 368 -10.03 81.03 3.61
C SER A 368 -9.79 79.68 4.29
N TRP A 369 -10.85 79.12 4.89
CA TRP A 369 -10.79 77.80 5.53
C TRP A 369 -10.37 76.69 4.55
N ALA A 370 -10.91 76.68 3.33
CA ALA A 370 -10.63 75.66 2.32
C ALA A 370 -9.16 75.69 1.85
N ARG A 371 -8.55 76.89 1.73
CA ARG A 371 -7.12 77.04 1.40
C ARG A 371 -6.23 76.56 2.53
N ASP A 372 -6.53 76.92 3.77
CA ASP A 372 -5.81 76.42 4.95
C ASP A 372 -5.93 74.90 5.09
N HIS A 373 -7.13 74.37 4.83
CA HIS A 373 -7.39 72.93 4.86
C HIS A 373 -6.62 72.20 3.75
N LEU A 374 -6.59 72.75 2.54
CA LEU A 374 -5.80 72.23 1.42
C LEU A 374 -4.30 72.18 1.79
N ALA A 375 -3.73 73.29 2.26
CA ALA A 375 -2.31 73.38 2.62
C ALA A 375 -1.92 72.37 3.72
N LYS A 376 -2.77 72.20 4.73
CA LYS A 376 -2.57 71.19 5.79
C LYS A 376 -2.59 69.77 5.24
N ARG A 377 -3.49 69.45 4.29
CA ARG A 377 -3.56 68.11 3.71
C ARG A 377 -2.42 67.85 2.73
N GLU A 378 -1.99 68.85 1.95
CA GLU A 378 -0.83 68.76 1.06
C GLU A 378 0.48 68.48 1.80
N ALA A 379 0.66 69.08 2.99
CA ALA A 379 1.84 68.80 3.82
C ALA A 379 1.98 67.31 4.22
N ARG A 380 0.85 66.58 4.30
CA ARG A 380 0.83 65.13 4.57
C ARG A 380 1.24 64.27 3.37
N LEU A 381 1.37 64.86 2.19
CA LEU A 381 1.90 64.21 0.99
C LEU A 381 3.38 64.57 0.73
N SER A 382 4.04 65.25 1.69
CA SER A 382 5.49 65.43 1.63
C SER A 382 6.23 64.08 1.72
N ALA A 383 7.43 64.00 1.16
CA ALA A 383 8.22 62.76 1.17
C ALA A 383 8.42 62.19 2.58
N GLN A 384 8.67 63.07 3.57
CA GLN A 384 8.82 62.66 4.96
C GLN A 384 7.51 62.12 5.56
N ALA A 385 6.38 62.76 5.29
CA ALA A 385 5.08 62.28 5.77
C ALA A 385 4.66 60.96 5.10
N ILE A 386 5.01 60.76 3.83
CA ILE A 386 4.80 59.49 3.13
C ILE A 386 5.68 58.38 3.73
N GLU A 387 6.95 58.67 4.03
CA GLU A 387 7.83 57.74 4.73
C GLU A 387 7.26 57.31 6.08
N GLU A 388 6.83 58.27 6.91
CA GLU A 388 6.19 58.00 8.20
C GLU A 388 4.91 57.15 8.03
N ARG A 389 4.14 57.40 6.96
CA ARG A 389 2.95 56.62 6.62
C ARG A 389 3.28 55.19 6.19
N PHE A 390 4.34 54.98 5.40
CA PHE A 390 4.80 53.65 5.02
C PHE A 390 5.35 52.88 6.21
N ALA A 391 6.15 53.52 7.06
CA ALA A 391 6.65 52.93 8.29
C ALA A 391 5.49 52.53 9.24
N ALA A 392 4.51 53.41 9.46
CA ALA A 392 3.35 53.10 10.30
C ALA A 392 2.46 51.99 9.73
N ALA A 393 2.43 51.84 8.40
CA ALA A 393 1.67 50.82 7.72
C ALA A 393 2.46 49.53 7.46
N HIS A 394 3.75 49.47 7.78
CA HIS A 394 4.65 48.36 7.42
C HIS A 394 4.57 48.03 5.92
N LEU A 395 4.85 49.04 5.09
CA LEU A 395 4.85 48.95 3.63
C LEU A 395 6.22 49.33 3.06
N PHE A 396 6.63 48.67 1.98
CA PHE A 396 7.88 48.95 1.24
C PHE A 396 9.18 48.80 2.08
N GLY A 397 9.11 48.14 3.24
CA GLY A 397 10.24 47.82 4.12
C GLY A 397 10.52 46.32 4.23
N ASP A 398 11.35 45.92 5.20
CA ASP A 398 11.70 44.51 5.46
C ASP A 398 10.54 43.71 6.10
N ASP A 399 9.55 44.41 6.64
CA ASP A 399 8.36 43.89 7.33
C ASP A 399 7.08 44.07 6.50
N ASP A 400 7.20 44.16 5.18
CA ASP A 400 6.11 44.34 4.22
C ASP A 400 5.07 43.19 4.27
N ASP A 401 5.49 42.03 4.75
CA ASP A 401 4.65 40.87 4.99
C ASP A 401 3.90 40.92 6.33
N HIS A 402 3.85 42.09 6.98
CA HIS A 402 3.13 42.28 8.22
C HIS A 402 1.71 41.69 8.15
N ALA A 403 1.36 40.95 9.21
CA ALA A 403 0.11 40.19 9.36
C ALA A 403 -0.15 39.11 8.29
N PHE A 404 0.87 38.67 7.55
CA PHE A 404 0.74 37.50 6.67
C PHE A 404 0.53 36.23 7.50
N THR A 405 -0.55 35.51 7.18
CA THR A 405 -0.80 34.17 7.71
C THR A 405 -1.03 33.22 6.54
N PRO A 406 -0.20 32.18 6.35
CA PRO A 406 -0.43 31.21 5.29
C PRO A 406 -1.77 30.50 5.50
N SER A 407 -2.44 30.16 4.39
CA SER A 407 -3.70 29.43 4.46
C SER A 407 -3.51 28.10 5.22
N ARG A 408 -4.33 27.89 6.26
CA ARG A 408 -4.31 26.65 7.07
C ARG A 408 -4.95 25.46 6.36
N TRP A 409 -5.63 25.69 5.24
CA TRP A 409 -6.39 24.67 4.51
C TRP A 409 -5.73 24.42 3.15
N TYR A 410 -4.85 23.40 3.11
CA TYR A 410 -4.36 22.79 1.88
C TYR A 410 -4.08 21.30 2.05
#